data_AF-A0A967TQZ0-F1
#
_entry.id   AF-A0A967TQZ0-F1
#
_cell.length_a   1.000
_cell.length_b   1.000
_cell.length_c   1.000
_cell.angle_alpha   90.00
_cell.angle_beta   90.00
_cell.angle_gamma   90.00
#
_symmetry.space_group_name_H-M   'P 1'
#
loop_
_entity.id
_entity.type
_entity.pdbx_description
1 polymer ?
#
loop_
_entity_poly.entity_id
_entity_poly.type
_entity_poly.pdbx_seq_one_letter_code
_entity_poly.pdbx_strand_id
1 'polypeptide(L)' 'QAGAVVFENTKVTGIRVAGGRVVAVVTERGEVKVDYVVNCGGMWARDIGRMAGVNVPLHAAEHFYVVTEPLAEV' A
#
# COMPACT_ATOMS: atom_id res chain seq x y z
N GLN A 1 -20.29 -7.37 10.07
CA GLN A 1 -18.96 -6.72 9.92
C GLN A 1 -18.16 -6.92 11.19
N ALA A 2 -16.84 -7.08 11.11
CA ALA A 2 -15.97 -7.44 12.25
C ALA A 2 -15.28 -6.23 12.95
N GLY A 3 -15.71 -4.99 12.68
CA GLY A 3 -15.23 -3.80 13.40
C GLY A 3 -14.07 -3.03 12.75
N ALA A 4 -13.59 -3.43 11.57
CA ALA A 4 -12.61 -2.65 10.81
C ALA A 4 -13.21 -1.34 10.27
N VAL A 5 -12.41 -0.28 10.25
CA VAL A 5 -12.76 1.02 9.67
C VAL A 5 -11.94 1.23 8.40
N VAL A 6 -12.60 1.64 7.32
CA VAL A 6 -11.97 1.85 6.01
C VAL A 6 -12.00 3.33 5.67
N PHE A 7 -10.83 3.88 5.33
CA PHE A 7 -10.67 5.26 4.89
C PHE A 7 -10.17 5.26 3.45
N GLU A 8 -11.09 5.44 2.50
CA GLU A 8 -10.74 5.63 1.08
C GLU A 8 -10.35 7.07 0.80
N ASN A 9 -9.74 7.33 -0.37
CA ASN A 9 -9.32 8.68 -0.77
C ASN A 9 -8.52 9.39 0.34
N THR A 10 -7.63 8.63 0.99
CA THR A 10 -6.83 9.06 2.14
C THR A 10 -5.41 8.58 1.88
N LYS A 11 -4.66 9.36 1.10
CA LYS A 11 -3.31 9.02 0.71
C LYS A 11 -2.37 9.07 1.92
N VAL A 12 -1.62 7.98 2.13
CA VAL A 12 -0.47 7.97 3.04
C VAL A 12 0.66 8.79 2.42
N THR A 13 1.17 9.76 3.17
CA THR A 13 2.25 10.67 2.75
C THR A 13 3.51 10.51 3.58
N GLY A 14 3.46 9.80 4.71
CA GLY A 14 4.63 9.49 5.53
C GLY A 14 4.36 8.45 6.61
N ILE A 15 5.45 7.90 7.16
CA ILE A 15 5.42 7.00 8.32
C ILE A 15 6.32 7.60 9.39
N ARG A 16 5.75 7.85 10.58
CA ARG A 16 6.53 8.36 11.72
C ARG A 16 7.16 7.22 12.48
N VAL A 17 8.48 7.29 12.63
CA VAL A 17 9.27 6.32 13.41
C VAL A 17 9.95 7.04 14.57
N ALA A 18 9.81 6.49 15.78
CA ALA A 18 10.48 6.97 16.98
C ALA A 18 11.05 5.77 17.76
N GLY A 19 12.31 5.86 18.19
CA GLY A 19 12.97 4.76 18.90
C GLY A 19 13.01 3.45 18.10
N GLY A 20 13.09 3.54 16.77
CA GLY A 20 13.07 2.36 15.87
C GLY A 20 11.70 1.68 15.71
N ARG A 21 10.61 2.28 16.21
CA ARG A 21 9.25 1.76 16.09
C ARG A 21 8.34 2.76 15.38
N VAL A 22 7.38 2.26 14.62
CA VAL A 22 6.32 3.12 14.08
C VAL A 22 5.47 3.66 15.22
N VAL A 23 5.06 4.92 15.11
CA VAL A 23 4.18 5.59 16.07
C VAL A 23 2.97 6.26 15.41
N ALA A 24 3.05 6.54 14.11
CA ALA A 24 1.93 7.11 13.36
C ALA A 24 2.08 6.93 11.84
N VAL A 25 0.94 6.99 11.15
CA VAL A 25 0.83 7.16 9.70
C VAL A 25 0.38 8.60 9.42
N VAL A 26 1.11 9.30 8.57
CA VAL A 26 0.74 10.64 8.11
C VAL A 26 -0.05 10.50 6.81
N THR A 27 -1.21 11.14 6.76
CA THR A 27 -2.08 11.17 5.58
C THR A 27 -2.39 12.61 5.18
N GLU A 28 -2.94 12.80 3.98
CA GLU A 28 -3.45 14.12 3.56
C GLU A 28 -4.60 14.67 4.42
N ARG A 29 -5.24 13.80 5.22
CA ARG A 29 -6.36 14.15 6.12
C ARG A 29 -5.93 14.30 7.58
N GLY A 30 -4.64 14.17 7.87
CA GLY A 30 -4.09 14.22 9.22
C GLY A 30 -3.31 12.97 9.61
N GLU A 31 -2.86 12.97 10.85
CA GLU A 31 -2.04 11.89 11.42
C GLU A 31 -2.91 10.86 12.16
N VAL A 32 -2.61 9.58 11.96
CA VAL A 32 -3.24 8.45 12.66
C VAL A 32 -2.17 7.77 13.52
N LYS A 33 -2.31 7.85 14.86
CA LYS A 33 -1.41 7.17 15.80
C LYS A 33 -1.65 5.67 15.79
N VAL A 34 -0.59 4.88 15.67
CA VAL A 34 -0.66 3.42 15.55
C VAL A 34 0.60 2.76 16.12
N ASP A 35 0.45 1.55 16.64
CA ASP A 35 1.57 0.73 17.12
C ASP A 35 2.20 -0.13 16.02
N TYR A 36 1.43 -0.42 14.97
CA TYR A 36 1.81 -1.29 13.86
C TYR A 36 1.30 -0.74 12.52
N VAL A 37 2.08 -0.98 11.47
CA VAL A 37 1.72 -0.69 10.08
C VAL A 37 2.02 -1.93 9.24
N VAL A 38 1.06 -2.36 8.43
CA VAL A 38 1.25 -3.43 7.45
C VAL A 38 1.23 -2.80 6.06
N ASN A 39 2.34 -2.92 5.33
CA ASN A 39 2.45 -2.36 3.98
C ASN A 39 1.84 -3.33 2.96
N CYS A 40 0.64 -3.00 2.49
CA CYS A 40 -0.08 -3.72 1.43
C CYS A 40 -0.23 -2.87 0.15
N GLY A 41 0.69 -1.94 -0.10
CA GLY A 41 0.55 -0.92 -1.16
C GLY A 41 0.82 -1.39 -2.59
N GLY A 42 0.83 -2.69 -2.87
CA GLY A 42 1.08 -3.23 -4.22
C GLY A 42 2.34 -2.66 -4.86
N MET A 43 2.20 -2.06 -6.05
CA MET A 43 3.32 -1.44 -6.78
C MET A 43 3.97 -0.26 -6.03
N TRP A 44 3.23 0.41 -5.14
CA TRP A 44 3.72 1.53 -4.32
C TRP A 44 4.39 1.07 -3.02
N ALA A 45 4.46 -0.23 -2.75
CA ALA A 45 5.06 -0.74 -1.52
C ALA A 45 6.52 -0.31 -1.35
N ARG A 46 7.26 -0.12 -2.46
CA ARG A 46 8.62 0.47 -2.44
C ARG A 46 8.64 1.88 -1.87
N ASP A 47 7.77 2.75 -2.37
CA ASP A 47 7.74 4.15 -1.96
C ASP A 47 7.24 4.29 -0.52
N ILE A 48 6.25 3.48 -0.11
CA ILE A 48 5.78 3.41 1.27
C ILE A 48 6.90 2.90 2.20
N GLY A 49 7.65 1.87 1.80
CA GLY A 49 8.78 1.36 2.58
C GLY A 49 9.83 2.44 2.86
N ARG A 50 10.15 3.26 1.85
CA ARG A 50 11.09 4.38 1.99
C ARG A 50 10.64 5.42 3.01
N MET A 51 9.32 5.64 3.18
CA MET A 51 8.80 6.53 4.23
C MET A 51 9.16 6.07 5.64
N ALA A 52 9.39 4.77 5.84
CA ALA A 52 9.84 4.17 7.10
C ALA A 52 11.35 3.86 7.11
N GLY A 53 12.12 4.30 6.11
CA GLY A 53 13.54 3.97 5.98
C GLY A 53 13.83 2.52 5.59
N VAL A 54 12.82 1.79 5.08
CA VAL A 54 12.94 0.38 4.66
C VAL A 54 13.05 0.29 3.14
N ASN A 55 14.04 -0.45 2.65
CA ASN A 55 14.13 -0.76 1.23
C ASN A 55 13.30 -2.02 0.90
N VAL A 56 12.18 -1.84 0.19
CA VAL A 56 11.39 -2.96 -0.36
C VAL A 56 11.87 -3.22 -1.79
N PRO A 57 12.49 -4.39 -2.09
CA PRO A 57 13.11 -4.68 -3.39
C PRO A 57 12.07 -5.06 -4.45
N LEU A 58 11.17 -4.14 -4.78
CA LEU A 58 10.05 -4.34 -5.71
C LEU A 58 10.17 -3.45 -6.94
N HIS A 59 9.99 -3.94 -8.16
CA HIS A 59 9.94 -3.11 -9.37
C HIS A 59 8.61 -3.36 -10.10
N ALA A 60 7.99 -2.31 -10.64
CA ALA A 60 6.78 -2.46 -11.42
C ALA A 60 7.11 -3.12 -12.76
N ALA A 61 6.24 -4.01 -13.22
CA ALA A 61 6.35 -4.66 -14.51
C ALA A 61 4.99 -4.61 -15.21
N GLU A 62 5.02 -4.51 -16.54
CA GLU A 62 3.83 -4.57 -17.36
C GLU A 62 3.42 -6.03 -17.60
N HIS A 63 2.12 -6.30 -17.54
CA HIS A 63 1.55 -7.60 -17.85
C HIS A 63 0.37 -7.39 -18.80
N PHE A 64 0.40 -8.09 -19.93
CA PHE A 64 -0.62 -7.98 -20.97
C PHE A 64 -1.49 -9.22 -20.95
N TYR A 65 -2.80 -9.04 -21.15
CA TYR A 65 -3.74 -10.12 -21.38
C TYR A 65 -4.62 -9.79 -22.59
N VAL A 66 -5.09 -10.82 -23.28
CA VAL A 66 -6.07 -10.73 -24.37
C VAL A 66 -7.26 -11.58 -23.97
N VAL A 67 -8.45 -11.04 -24.19
CA VAL A 67 -9.72 -11.76 -24.00
C VAL A 67 -10.31 -12.02 -25.38
N THR A 68 -10.67 -13.26 -25.67
CA THR A 68 -11.32 -13.64 -26.92
C THR A 68 -12.83 -13.75 -26.71
N GLU A 69 -13.56 -13.66 -27.81
CA GLU A 69 -14.93 -14.18 -27.88
C GLU A 69 -14.91 -15.72 -27.89
N PRO A 70 -16.04 -16.40 -27.64
CA PRO A 70 -16.15 -17.85 -27.84
C PRO A 70 -15.75 -18.24 -29.26
N LEU A 71 -14.90 -19.26 -29.39
CA LEU A 71 -14.49 -19.80 -30.70
C LEU A 71 -15.38 -21.00 -31.05
N ALA A 72 -15.79 -21.11 -32.31
CA ALA A 72 -16.47 -22.31 -32.79
C ALA A 72 -15.53 -23.53 -32.72
N GLU A 73 -16.03 -24.68 -32.27
CA GLU A 73 -15.27 -25.93 -32.30
C GLU A 73 -15.13 -26.44 -33.74
N VAL A 74 -13.95 -26.96 -34.09
CA VAL A 74 -13.64 -27.59 -35.40
C VAL A 74 -13.71 -29.10 -35.25
#